data_AF-A0A4Y2PN76-F1
#
_entry.id   AF-A0A4Y2PN76-F1
#
_cell.length_a   1.000
_cell.length_b   1.000
_cell.length_c   1.000
_cell.angle_alpha   90.00
_cell.angle_beta   90.00
_cell.angle_gamma   90.00
#
_symmetry.space_group_name_H-M   'P 1'
#
loop_
_entity.id
_entity.type
_entity.pdbx_description
1 polymer ?
#
loop_
_entity_poly.entity_id
_entity_poly.type
_entity_poly.pdbx_seq_one_letter_code
_entity_poly.pdbx_strand_id
1 'polypeptide(L)'
;MRIIFPRNDGIYQQDNARCHTARSVCAWFEEHQDEFTVLPWPANSPDLNPIENLLDHLDRVVRAMDPQPRNLAQLATALESAWLNIPVNTFINLIDFLPARLAAVRSANSGPLWLFWLLTGGHIHVTGL
;
A
#
# COMPACT_ATOMS: atom_id res chain seq x y z
N MET A 1 11.81 14.15 -22.23
CA MET A 1 11.12 12.89 -21.91
C MET A 1 11.66 12.37 -20.59
N ARG A 2 10.83 12.34 -19.54
CA ARG A 2 11.24 11.84 -18.22
C ARG A 2 10.96 10.34 -18.22
N ILE A 3 12.00 9.52 -18.19
CA ILE A 3 11.85 8.06 -18.11
C ILE A 3 11.26 7.73 -16.74
N ILE A 4 9.99 7.31 -16.68
CA ILE A 4 9.31 6.95 -15.43
C ILE A 4 9.80 5.59 -14.93
N PHE A 5 9.94 4.62 -15.83
CA PHE A 5 10.53 3.31 -15.55
C PHE A 5 11.72 3.06 -16.49
N PRO A 6 12.95 2.85 -15.97
CA PRO A 6 14.18 2.78 -16.77
C PRO A 6 14.18 1.76 -17.91
N ARG A 7 13.31 0.74 -17.82
CA ARG A 7 13.22 -0.38 -18.77
C ARG A 7 11.92 -0.38 -19.59
N ASN A 8 11.06 0.62 -19.40
CA ASN A 8 9.76 0.76 -20.08
C ASN A 8 8.84 -0.48 -19.94
N ASP A 9 9.03 -1.23 -18.84
CA ASP A 9 8.28 -2.44 -18.45
C ASP A 9 7.56 -2.22 -17.10
N GLY A 10 7.40 -0.96 -16.70
CA GLY A 10 6.82 -0.58 -15.43
C GLY A 10 5.38 -1.05 -15.30
N ILE A 11 5.03 -1.55 -14.11
CA ILE A 11 3.65 -1.80 -13.72
C ILE A 11 3.31 -0.78 -12.64
N TYR A 12 2.35 0.09 -12.95
CA TYR A 12 1.83 1.08 -12.01
C TYR A 12 0.58 0.52 -11.32
N GLN A 13 0.61 0.43 -10.01
CA GLN A 13 -0.55 0.04 -9.20
C GLN A 13 -1.08 1.26 -8.46
N GLN A 14 -2.40 1.45 -8.51
CA GLN A 14 -3.14 2.40 -7.69
C GLN A 14 -4.45 1.74 -7.21
N ASP A 15 -5.05 2.30 -6.17
CA ASP A 15 -6.43 1.96 -5.84
C ASP A 15 -7.41 2.66 -6.81
N ASN A 16 -8.66 2.19 -6.85
CA ASN A 16 -9.71 2.81 -7.64
C ASN A 16 -10.50 3.86 -6.84
N ALA A 17 -9.84 4.63 -5.97
CA ALA A 17 -10.50 5.77 -5.34
C ALA A 17 -11.01 6.74 -6.41
N ARG A 18 -12.12 7.45 -6.13
CA ARG A 18 -12.78 8.31 -7.13
C ARG A 18 -11.86 9.37 -7.74
N CYS A 19 -10.88 9.86 -6.99
CA CYS A 19 -9.88 10.80 -7.49
C CYS A 19 -8.93 10.16 -8.51
N HIS A 20 -8.57 8.90 -8.33
CA HIS A 20 -7.68 8.15 -9.22
C HIS A 20 -8.37 7.66 -10.51
N THR A 21 -9.71 7.61 -10.52
CA THR A 21 -10.52 7.28 -11.70
C THR A 21 -11.16 8.53 -12.33
N ALA A 22 -10.73 9.73 -11.95
CA ALA A 22 -11.26 10.96 -12.54
C ALA A 22 -10.86 11.06 -14.02
N ARG A 23 -11.70 11.70 -14.84
CA ARG A 23 -11.48 11.81 -16.30
C ARG A 23 -10.10 12.34 -16.67
N SER A 24 -9.62 13.36 -15.95
CA SER A 24 -8.30 13.94 -16.17
C SER A 24 -7.17 12.95 -15.88
N VAL A 25 -7.33 12.09 -14.88
CA VAL A 25 -6.35 11.06 -14.53
C VAL A 25 -6.37 9.93 -15.56
N CYS A 26 -7.55 9.48 -16.00
CA CYS A 26 -7.67 8.51 -17.08
C CYS A 26 -7.03 9.01 -18.38
N ALA A 27 -7.30 10.26 -18.78
CA ALA A 27 -6.71 10.86 -19.97
C ALA A 27 -5.17 10.91 -19.87
N TRP A 28 -4.62 11.24 -18.70
CA TRP A 28 -3.17 11.22 -18.49
C TRP A 28 -2.59 9.80 -18.65
N PHE A 29 -3.25 8.75 -18.13
CA PHE A 29 -2.81 7.37 -18.35
C PHE A 29 -2.90 6.94 -19.81
N GLU A 30 -3.93 7.38 -20.54
CA GLU A 30 -4.07 7.10 -21.98
C GLU A 30 -2.92 7.76 -22.78
N GLU A 31 -2.52 8.97 -22.43
CA GLU A 31 -1.38 9.65 -23.04
C GLU A 31 -0.03 8.94 -22.78
N HIS A 32 0.10 8.20 -21.68
CA HIS A 32 1.33 7.53 -21.25
C HIS A 32 1.26 6.00 -21.35
N GLN A 33 0.29 5.45 -22.11
CA GLN A 33 0.06 4.01 -22.20
C GLN A 33 1.25 3.22 -22.77
N ASP A 34 2.13 3.88 -23.54
CA ASP A 34 3.35 3.29 -24.09
C ASP A 34 4.55 3.32 -23.12
N GLU A 35 4.42 3.99 -21.97
CA GLU A 35 5.51 4.14 -20.99
C GLU A 35 5.46 3.09 -19.86
N PHE A 36 4.27 2.64 -19.49
CA PHE A 36 4.04 1.64 -18.44
C PHE A 36 2.61 1.09 -18.51
N THR A 37 2.38 -0.04 -17.86
CA THR A 37 1.06 -0.66 -17.74
C THR A 37 0.42 -0.32 -16.41
N VAL A 38 -0.83 0.15 -16.42
CA VAL A 38 -1.63 0.28 -15.18
C VAL A 38 -2.20 -1.09 -14.81
N LEU A 39 -1.92 -1.56 -13.59
CA LEU A 39 -2.44 -2.82 -13.08
C LEU A 39 -3.95 -2.71 -12.82
N PRO A 40 -4.80 -3.56 -13.42
CA PRO A 40 -6.21 -3.61 -13.07
C PRO A 40 -6.38 -3.96 -11.60
N TRP A 41 -7.08 -3.11 -10.85
CA TRP A 41 -7.28 -3.28 -9.42
C TRP A 41 -8.77 -3.43 -9.10
N PRO A 42 -9.17 -4.29 -8.16
CA PRO A 42 -10.56 -4.33 -7.68
C PRO A 42 -10.89 -3.09 -6.85
N ALA A 43 -12.11 -2.54 -7.00
CA ALA A 43 -12.58 -1.45 -6.16
C ALA A 43 -12.67 -1.87 -4.68
N ASN A 44 -12.48 -0.92 -3.76
CA ASN A 44 -12.60 -1.13 -2.30
C ASN A 44 -11.78 -2.30 -1.75
N SER A 45 -10.55 -2.50 -2.23
CA SER A 45 -9.66 -3.58 -1.78
C SER A 45 -8.41 -3.04 -1.07
N PRO A 46 -8.56 -2.36 0.08
CA PRO A 46 -7.42 -1.85 0.85
C PRO A 46 -6.52 -2.99 1.35
N ASP A 47 -7.11 -4.16 1.67
CA ASP A 47 -6.41 -5.37 2.10
C ASP A 47 -5.33 -5.84 1.11
N LEU A 48 -5.49 -5.50 -0.18
CA LEU A 48 -4.55 -5.87 -1.23
C LEU A 48 -3.48 -4.80 -1.44
N ASN A 49 -3.70 -3.55 -1.01
CA ASN A 49 -2.85 -2.43 -1.36
C ASN A 49 -1.57 -2.45 -0.51
N PRO A 50 -0.38 -2.70 -1.09
CA PRO A 50 0.85 -2.82 -0.31
C PRO A 50 1.18 -1.57 0.49
N ILE A 51 0.83 -0.39 -0.03
CA ILE A 51 1.16 0.90 0.59
C ILE A 51 0.51 1.08 1.96
N GLU A 52 -0.67 0.47 2.19
CA GLU A 52 -1.37 0.55 3.48
C GLU A 52 -0.52 -0.04 4.61
N ASN A 53 0.24 -1.10 4.34
CA ASN A 53 1.15 -1.70 5.33
C ASN A 53 2.33 -0.77 5.65
N LEU A 54 2.81 -0.01 4.66
CA LEU A 54 3.87 0.97 4.86
C LEU A 54 3.35 2.18 5.63
N LEU A 55 2.15 2.67 5.32
CA LEU A 55 1.50 3.76 6.04
C LEU A 55 1.26 3.41 7.50
N ASP A 56 0.76 2.20 7.77
CA ASP A 56 0.58 1.69 9.14
C ASP A 56 1.92 1.52 9.88
N HIS A 57 2.99 1.11 9.17
CA HIS A 57 4.33 1.09 9.76
C HIS A 57 4.81 2.51 10.15
N LEU A 58 4.67 3.49 9.26
CA LEU A 58 5.04 4.88 9.52
C LEU A 58 4.25 5.46 10.71
N ASP A 59 2.93 5.25 10.76
CA ASP A 59 2.08 5.71 11.84
C ASP A 59 2.54 5.14 13.19
N ARG A 60 2.82 3.83 13.25
CA ARG A 60 3.35 3.17 14.45
C ARG A 60 4.70 3.75 14.89
N VAL A 61 5.63 3.96 13.94
CA VAL A 61 6.94 4.54 14.25
C VAL A 61 6.80 5.95 14.81
N VAL A 62 5.99 6.81 14.18
CA VAL A 62 5.77 8.19 14.64
C VAL A 62 5.07 8.24 15.99
N ARG A 63 4.07 7.37 16.23
CA ARG A 63 3.39 7.29 17.54
C ARG A 63 4.31 6.84 18.67
N ALA A 64 5.31 6.02 18.38
CA ALA A 64 6.28 5.54 19.36
C ALA A 64 7.40 6.55 19.67
N MET A 65 7.49 7.66 18.92
CA MET A 65 8.51 8.68 19.16
C MET A 65 8.29 9.41 20.49
N ASP A 66 9.40 9.70 21.18
CA ASP A 66 9.43 10.54 22.37
C ASP A 66 10.54 11.60 22.25
N PRO A 67 10.22 12.91 22.23
CA PRO A 67 8.87 13.47 22.24
C PRO A 67 8.14 13.25 20.90
N GLN A 68 6.81 13.10 20.96
CA GLN A 68 5.98 13.09 19.75
C GLN A 68 6.04 14.44 19.01
N PRO A 69 5.93 14.45 17.67
CA PRO A 69 5.82 15.67 16.89
C PRO A 69 4.63 16.54 17.31
N ARG A 70 4.85 17.83 17.51
CA ARG A 70 3.82 18.77 18.01
C ARG A 70 3.31 19.76 16.97
N ASN A 71 3.90 19.75 15.77
CA ASN A 71 3.50 20.59 14.65
C ASN A 71 3.77 19.90 13.32
N LEU A 72 3.24 20.48 12.24
CA LEU A 72 3.31 19.90 10.90
C LEU A 72 4.75 19.72 10.39
N ALA A 73 5.65 20.67 10.69
CA ALA A 73 7.04 20.56 10.26
C ALA A 73 7.75 19.39 10.94
N GLN A 74 7.58 19.25 12.26
CA GLN A 74 8.12 18.11 13.01
C GLN A 74 7.53 16.78 12.53
N LEU A 75 6.23 16.75 12.23
CA LEU A 75 5.57 15.53 11.72
C LEU A 75 6.12 15.15 10.33
N ALA A 76 6.29 16.12 9.44
CA ALA A 76 6.87 15.89 8.12
C ALA A 76 8.30 15.33 8.22
N THR A 77 9.15 15.93 9.05
CA THR A 77 10.53 15.44 9.30
C THR A 77 10.52 14.05 9.91
N ALA A 78 9.62 13.77 10.86
CA ALA A 78 9.50 12.45 11.49
C ALA A 78 9.09 11.38 10.48
N LEU A 79 8.10 11.66 9.62
CA LEU A 79 7.64 10.75 8.57
C LEU A 79 8.72 10.51 7.52
N GLU A 80 9.42 11.55 7.07
CA GLU A 80 10.53 11.43 6.13
C GLU A 80 11.66 10.57 6.71
N SER A 81 12.04 10.84 7.96
CA SER A 81 13.06 10.03 8.64
C SER A 81 12.62 8.57 8.80
N ALA A 82 11.38 8.32 9.21
CA ALA A 82 10.83 6.97 9.32
C ALA A 82 10.84 6.25 7.96
N TRP A 83 10.41 6.94 6.90
CA TRP A 83 10.40 6.40 5.53
C TRP A 83 11.79 6.02 5.03
N LEU A 84 12.78 6.91 5.20
CA LEU A 84 14.16 6.66 4.77
C LEU A 84 14.82 5.50 5.54
N ASN A 85 14.32 5.18 6.74
CA ASN A 85 14.81 4.07 7.54
C ASN A 85 14.09 2.74 7.27
N ILE A 86 13.05 2.70 6.43
CA ILE A 86 12.42 1.43 6.04
C ILE A 86 13.42 0.61 5.23
N PRO A 87 13.79 -0.61 5.66
CA PRO A 87 14.70 -1.44 4.90
C PRO A 87 14.14 -1.78 3.53
N VAL A 88 14.98 -1.75 2.49
CA VAL A 88 14.57 -2.11 1.11
C VAL A 88 13.88 -3.48 1.05
N ASN A 89 14.32 -4.41 1.90
CA ASN A 89 13.76 -5.76 1.97
C ASN A 89 12.29 -5.77 2.41
N THR A 90 11.82 -4.75 3.13
CA THR A 90 10.41 -4.57 3.48
C THR A 90 9.57 -4.38 2.21
N PHE A 91 10.03 -3.56 1.27
CA PHE A 91 9.36 -3.33 0.00
C PHE A 91 9.36 -4.58 -0.86
N ILE A 92 10.50 -5.26 -0.95
CA ILE A 92 10.64 -6.53 -1.69
C ILE A 92 9.66 -7.57 -1.14
N ASN A 93 9.67 -7.78 0.18
CA ASN A 93 8.78 -8.73 0.84
C ASN A 93 7.30 -8.40 0.57
N LEU A 94 6.90 -7.13 0.65
CA LEU A 94 5.52 -6.73 0.38
C LEU A 94 5.07 -7.11 -1.03
N ILE A 95 5.95 -6.96 -2.02
CA ILE A 95 5.68 -7.34 -3.41
C ILE A 95 5.66 -8.87 -3.55
N ASP A 96 6.64 -9.56 -2.97
CA ASP A 96 6.75 -11.03 -3.05
C ASP A 96 5.58 -11.76 -2.37
N PHE A 97 4.95 -11.15 -1.37
CA PHE A 97 3.76 -11.70 -0.70
C PHE A 97 2.44 -11.41 -1.42
N LEU A 98 2.41 -10.55 -2.45
CA LEU A 98 1.17 -10.25 -3.19
C LEU A 98 0.49 -11.51 -3.76
N PRO A 99 1.20 -12.46 -4.41
CA PRO A 99 0.57 -13.69 -4.89
C PRO A 99 -0.12 -14.50 -3.78
N ALA A 100 0.51 -14.60 -2.61
CA ALA A 100 -0.07 -15.28 -1.46
C ALA A 100 -1.31 -14.56 -0.92
N ARG A 101 -1.28 -13.23 -0.86
CA ARG A 101 -2.45 -12.41 -0.48
C ARG A 101 -3.61 -12.57 -1.45
N LEU A 102 -3.34 -12.56 -2.75
CA LEU A 102 -4.35 -12.79 -3.79
C LEU A 102 -4.95 -14.20 -3.68
N ALA A 103 -4.12 -15.22 -3.41
CA ALA A 103 -4.60 -16.57 -3.17
C ALA A 103 -5.53 -16.65 -1.96
N ALA A 104 -5.18 -15.95 -0.86
CA ALA A 104 -6.01 -15.87 0.34
C ALA A 104 -7.36 -15.15 0.09
N VAL A 105 -7.37 -14.04 -0.67
CA VAL A 105 -8.61 -13.35 -1.05
C VAL A 105 -9.49 -14.25 -1.90
N ARG A 106 -8.90 -15.00 -2.84
CA ARG A 106 -9.61 -15.96 -3.68
C ARG A 106 -10.21 -17.10 -2.86
N SER A 107 -9.50 -17.62 -1.85
CA SER A 107 -10.04 -18.64 -0.95
C SER A 107 -11.12 -18.10 -0.01
N ALA A 108 -11.07 -16.81 0.33
CA ALA A 108 -12.07 -16.13 1.14
C ALA A 108 -13.33 -15.74 0.34
N ASN A 109 -13.42 -16.11 -0.95
CA ASN A 109 -14.55 -15.81 -1.84
C ASN A 109 -14.91 -14.31 -1.87
N SER A 110 -13.88 -13.45 -1.89
CA SER A 110 -14.00 -11.98 -1.83
C SER A 110 -14.47 -11.39 -0.48
N GLY A 111 -14.50 -12.19 0.59
CA GLY A 111 -14.65 -11.70 1.96
C GLY A 111 -13.37 -11.02 2.47
N PRO A 112 -13.46 -10.15 3.50
CA PRO A 112 -12.28 -9.48 4.04
C PRO A 112 -11.26 -10.48 4.61
N LEU A 113 -9.97 -10.21 4.42
CA LEU A 113 -8.92 -11.16 4.87
C LEU A 113 -8.92 -11.36 6.39
N TRP A 114 -9.34 -10.35 7.17
CA TRP A 114 -9.52 -10.46 8.61
C TRP A 114 -10.62 -11.44 9.02
N LEU A 115 -11.65 -11.62 8.19
CA LEU A 115 -12.72 -12.58 8.42
C LEU A 115 -12.23 -14.03 8.23
N PHE A 116 -11.30 -14.24 7.29
CA PHE A 116 -10.66 -15.54 7.08
C PHE A 116 -9.74 -15.92 8.26
N TRP A 117 -9.02 -14.94 8.82
CA TRP A 117 -8.18 -15.11 10.02
C TRP A 117 -8.96 -15.50 11.29
N LEU A 118 -10.19 -15.01 11.45
CA LEU A 118 -11.09 -15.40 12.54
C LEU A 118 -11.62 -16.84 12.39
N LEU A 119 -11.80 -17.32 11.15
CA LEU A 119 -12.32 -18.65 10.86
C LEU A 119 -11.26 -19.75 10.87
N THR A 120 -9.98 -19.41 10.66
CA THR A 120 -8.86 -20.37 10.65
C THR A 120 -8.10 -20.46 11.98
N GLY A 121 -8.57 -19.78 13.03
CA GLY A 121 -8.12 -20.03 14.41
C GLY A 121 -6.74 -19.47 14.78
N GLY A 122 -6.31 -18.36 14.17
CA GLY A 122 -5.08 -17.67 14.56
C GLY A 122 -5.24 -16.97 15.92
N HIS A 123 -4.71 -17.58 16.99
CA HIS A 123 -4.69 -16.97 18.33
C HIS A 123 -3.76 -15.75 18.37
N ILE A 124 -4.31 -14.57 18.69
CA ILE A 124 -3.60 -13.52 19.42
C ILE A 124 -4.54 -12.85 20.42
N HIS A 125 -4.06 -12.78 21.67
CA HIS A 125 -4.64 -11.98 22.74
C HIS A 125 -4.56 -10.51 22.35
N VAL A 126 -5.71 -9.91 22.02
CA VAL A 126 -5.85 -8.45 21.93
C VAL A 126 -6.37 -7.96 23.27
N THR A 127 -5.47 -7.44 24.12
CA THR A 127 -5.87 -6.56 25.22
C THR A 127 -6.19 -5.19 24.61
N GLY A 128 -7.44 -4.75 24.78
CA GLY A 128 -8.03 -3.67 24.00
C GLY A 128 -7.73 -2.23 24.43
N LEU A 129 -8.29 -1.35 23.59
CA LEU A 129 -8.46 0.10 23.60
C LEU A 129 -7.23 0.96 23.29
#